data_AF-A0A9D4YFN6-F1
#
_entry.id   AF-A0A9D4YFN6-F1
#
_cell.length_a   1.000
_cell.length_b   1.000
_cell.length_c   1.000
_cell.angle_alpha   90.00
_cell.angle_beta   90.00
_cell.angle_gamma   90.00
#
_symmetry.space_group_name_H-M   'P 1'
#
loop_
_entity.id
_entity.type
_entity.pdbx_description
1 polymer ?
#
loop_
_entity_poly.entity_id
_entity_poly.type
_entity_poly.pdbx_seq_one_letter_code
_entity_poly.pdbx_strand_id
1 'polypeptide(L)'
;VFSLNINESSGHYYQTARIAPISLNYFGFCMMKGNYNVKLHFAEIMFSNDRTFSSFGRRIFDVSIQGRKYLKDFNIMEEAGGVGKGITRDFNVDVNDSTLQIHLSWAGKGTNAVPMRGVYGPLISAI
;
A
#
# COMPACT_ATOMS: atom_id res chain seq x y z
N VAL A 1 21.46 19.23 1.79
CA VAL A 1 20.79 20.06 2.81
C VAL A 1 19.31 19.74 2.71
N PHE A 2 18.76 18.98 3.66
CA PHE A 2 17.34 18.63 3.67
C PHE A 2 16.59 19.74 4.40
N SER A 3 15.74 20.45 3.67
CA SER A 3 14.84 21.48 4.21
C SER A 3 13.46 20.85 4.35
N LEU A 4 12.99 20.63 5.57
CA LEU A 4 11.59 20.29 5.85
C LEU A 4 10.79 21.59 5.95
N ASN A 5 10.07 21.93 4.88
CA ASN A 5 8.97 22.89 4.95
C ASN A 5 7.72 22.12 5.41
N ILE A 6 7.45 22.16 6.72
CA ILE A 6 6.25 21.59 7.32
C ILE A 6 5.12 22.60 7.12
N ASN A 7 4.36 22.44 6.03
CA ASN A 7 2.97 22.87 6.00
C ASN A 7 2.11 21.61 6.12
N GLU A 8 1.50 21.41 7.27
CA GLU A 8 0.46 20.41 7.50
C GLU A 8 -0.69 20.62 6.51
N SER A 9 -0.72 19.82 5.46
CA SER A 9 -1.94 19.43 4.77
C SER A 9 -1.76 17.97 4.36
N SER A 10 -2.79 17.17 4.54
CA SER A 10 -2.87 15.71 4.47
C SER A 10 -2.48 15.09 3.12
N GLY A 11 -1.21 15.24 2.70
CA GLY A 11 -0.74 14.77 1.40
C GLY A 11 0.75 14.44 1.30
N HIS A 12 1.59 14.83 2.26
CA HIS A 12 3.02 14.55 2.20
C HIS A 12 3.34 13.04 2.22
N TYR A 13 2.54 12.26 2.96
CA TYR A 13 2.72 10.80 3.00
C TYR A 13 2.35 10.10 1.69
N TYR A 14 1.62 10.73 0.76
CA TYR A 14 1.39 10.18 -0.58
C TYR A 14 2.53 10.45 -1.58
N GLN A 15 3.55 11.22 -1.19
CA GLN A 15 4.71 11.48 -2.05
C GLN A 15 5.76 10.36 -1.98
N THR A 16 5.70 9.52 -0.94
CA THR A 16 6.61 8.39 -0.75
C THR A 16 5.83 7.12 -0.46
N ALA A 17 6.45 5.97 -0.73
CA ALA A 17 5.86 4.67 -0.44
C ALA A 17 6.95 3.62 -0.20
N ARG A 18 6.63 2.62 0.62
CA ARG A 18 7.41 1.38 0.73
C ARG A 18 6.90 0.38 -0.29
N ILE A 19 7.83 -0.28 -0.98
CA ILE A 19 7.54 -1.22 -2.07
C ILE A 19 8.44 -2.45 -1.90
N ALA A 20 7.91 -3.62 -2.21
CA ALA A 20 8.69 -4.83 -2.36
C ALA A 20 8.20 -5.64 -3.58
N PRO A 21 9.05 -6.48 -4.21
CA PRO A 21 8.63 -7.29 -5.34
C PRO A 21 7.57 -8.35 -4.98
N ILE A 22 7.68 -8.95 -3.78
CA ILE A 22 6.85 -10.10 -3.39
C ILE A 22 5.90 -9.75 -2.26
N SER A 23 6.41 -9.27 -1.12
CA SER A 23 5.56 -9.01 0.05
C SER A 23 6.13 -7.94 0.98
N LEU A 24 5.23 -7.30 1.72
CA LEU A 24 5.53 -6.42 2.85
C LEU A 24 4.78 -6.93 4.08
N ASN A 25 5.49 -7.03 5.20
CA ASN A 25 4.91 -7.41 6.49
C ASN A 25 5.16 -6.32 7.52
N TYR A 26 4.10 -5.91 8.21
CA TYR A 26 4.14 -4.96 9.30
C TYR A 26 3.60 -5.61 10.56
N PHE A 27 4.23 -5.31 11.68
CA PHE A 27 3.88 -5.83 12.98
C PHE A 27 3.77 -4.69 13.98
N GLY A 28 2.64 -4.60 14.68
CA GLY A 28 2.50 -3.84 15.91
C GLY A 28 2.65 -4.80 17.08
N PHE A 29 3.61 -4.57 17.97
CA PHE A 29 3.86 -5.40 19.15
C PHE A 29 3.38 -4.71 20.42
N CYS A 30 3.18 -5.50 21.49
CA CYS A 30 2.77 -5.01 22.81
C CYS A 30 1.46 -4.22 22.78
N MET A 31 0.56 -4.55 21.85
CA MET A 31 -0.75 -3.91 21.75
C MET A 31 -1.69 -4.49 22.81
N MET A 32 -2.58 -3.65 23.35
CA MET A 32 -3.64 -4.14 24.24
C MET A 32 -4.62 -5.00 23.45
N LYS A 33 -5.28 -5.94 24.12
CA LYS A 33 -6.32 -6.74 23.47
C LYS A 33 -7.54 -5.85 23.23
N GLY A 34 -8.08 -5.89 22.02
CA GLY A 34 -9.23 -5.08 21.65
C GLY A 34 -9.42 -4.93 20.16
N ASN A 35 -10.45 -4.16 19.79
CA ASN A 35 -10.77 -3.84 18.41
C ASN A 35 -10.06 -2.54 18.01
N TYR A 36 -9.31 -2.59 16.91
CA TYR A 36 -8.53 -1.49 16.36
C TYR A 36 -9.05 -1.12 14.98
N ASN A 37 -9.10 0.18 14.70
CA ASN A 37 -9.29 0.68 13.35
C ASN A 37 -7.93 0.83 12.66
N VAL A 38 -7.65 -0.04 11.70
CA VAL A 38 -6.44 -0.01 10.88
C VAL A 38 -6.75 0.77 9.61
N LYS A 39 -6.08 1.91 9.42
CA LYS A 39 -6.23 2.78 8.24
C LYS A 39 -4.99 2.67 7.36
N LEU A 40 -5.14 2.06 6.18
CA LEU A 40 -4.04 1.91 5.23
C LEU A 40 -4.12 2.99 4.15
N HIS A 41 -3.01 3.68 3.91
CA HIS A 41 -2.89 4.74 2.91
C HIS A 41 -2.14 4.24 1.67
N PHE A 42 -2.72 4.47 0.50
CA PHE A 42 -2.15 4.07 -0.78
C PHE A 42 -2.17 5.22 -1.79
N ALA A 43 -1.09 5.37 -2.58
CA ALA A 43 -1.08 6.15 -3.81
C ALA A 43 -0.17 5.46 -4.82
N GLU A 44 -0.65 5.24 -6.04
CA GLU A 44 0.20 4.70 -7.10
C GLU A 44 1.10 5.82 -7.63
N ILE A 45 2.38 5.78 -7.24
CA ILE A 45 3.39 6.79 -7.57
C ILE A 45 4.51 6.26 -8.47
N MET A 46 4.51 4.98 -8.83
CA MET A 46 5.53 4.36 -9.69
C MET A 46 5.09 4.28 -11.14
N PHE A 47 3.82 3.97 -11.37
CA PHE A 47 3.23 3.96 -12.71
C PHE A 47 2.77 5.36 -13.11
N SER A 48 2.73 5.63 -14.42
CA SER A 48 2.32 6.92 -14.99
C SER A 48 1.10 6.75 -15.89
N ASN A 49 0.36 7.82 -16.13
CA ASN A 49 -0.77 7.85 -17.09
C ASN A 49 -0.39 8.51 -18.43
N ASP A 50 0.90 8.73 -18.68
CA ASP A 50 1.41 9.32 -19.91
C ASP A 50 1.55 8.27 -21.02
N ARG A 51 2.02 8.66 -22.21
CA ARG A 51 2.24 7.73 -23.33
C ARG A 51 3.56 6.94 -23.23
N THR A 52 4.11 6.77 -22.02
CA THR A 52 5.37 6.05 -21.82
C THR A 52 5.14 4.58 -21.51
N PHE A 53 6.21 3.78 -21.54
CA PHE A 53 6.20 2.35 -21.23
C PHE A 53 5.59 2.05 -19.84
N SER A 54 5.80 2.96 -18.88
CA SER A 54 5.28 2.85 -17.51
C SER A 54 3.76 2.83 -17.43
N SER A 55 3.03 3.37 -18.42
CA SER A 55 1.56 3.42 -18.42
C SER A 55 0.85 2.09 -18.66
N PHE A 56 1.56 1.14 -19.27
CA PHE A 56 1.09 -0.24 -19.45
C PHE A 56 1.17 -1.05 -18.15
N GLY A 57 1.84 -0.49 -17.14
CA GLY A 57 2.01 -1.11 -15.84
C GLY A 57 0.69 -1.28 -15.08
N ARG A 58 0.55 -2.41 -14.39
CA ARG A 58 -0.56 -2.70 -13.49
C ARG A 58 -0.02 -3.30 -12.21
N ARG A 59 -0.28 -2.63 -11.08
CA ARG A 59 -0.02 -3.15 -9.73
C ARG A 59 -1.27 -3.85 -9.22
N ILE A 60 -1.13 -5.11 -8.86
CA ILE A 60 -2.22 -5.90 -8.29
C ILE A 60 -1.63 -6.72 -7.14
N PHE A 61 -2.17 -6.54 -5.93
CA PHE A 61 -1.72 -7.28 -4.75
C PHE A 61 -2.88 -7.54 -3.79
N ASP A 62 -2.68 -8.46 -2.86
CA ASP A 62 -3.63 -8.75 -1.79
C ASP A 62 -3.20 -8.05 -0.49
N VAL A 63 -4.17 -7.70 0.35
CA VAL A 63 -3.94 -7.19 1.70
C VAL A 63 -4.66 -8.07 2.70
N SER A 64 -3.90 -8.60 3.66
CA SER A 64 -4.39 -9.41 4.77
C SER A 64 -4.02 -8.78 6.10
N ILE A 65 -4.92 -8.83 7.06
CA ILE A 65 -4.69 -8.34 8.43
C ILE A 65 -5.11 -9.46 9.40
N GLN A 66 -4.27 -9.78 10.39
CA GLN A 66 -4.47 -10.92 11.30
C GLN A 66 -4.79 -12.23 10.55
N GLY A 67 -4.10 -12.49 9.44
CA GLY A 67 -4.30 -13.68 8.59
C GLY A 67 -5.58 -13.69 7.75
N ARG A 68 -6.48 -12.72 7.91
CA ARG A 68 -7.70 -12.59 7.09
C ARG A 68 -7.44 -11.69 5.88
N LYS A 69 -7.82 -12.12 4.69
CA LYS A 69 -7.70 -11.32 3.47
C LYS A 69 -8.84 -10.32 3.38
N TYR A 70 -8.51 -9.04 3.43
CA TYR A 70 -9.47 -7.92 3.36
C TYR A 70 -9.57 -7.33 1.96
N LEU A 71 -8.44 -7.23 1.25
CA LEU A 71 -8.42 -6.80 -0.14
C LEU A 71 -7.81 -7.93 -0.98
N LYS A 72 -8.51 -8.30 -2.05
CA LYS A 72 -8.04 -9.28 -3.03
C LYS A 72 -7.92 -8.58 -4.38
N ASP A 73 -6.84 -8.87 -5.11
CA ASP A 73 -6.58 -8.32 -6.44
C ASP A 73 -6.65 -6.78 -6.45
N PHE A 74 -6.15 -6.14 -5.39
CA PHE A 74 -6.27 -4.71 -5.17
C PHE A 74 -5.39 -3.93 -6.15
N ASN A 75 -6.04 -3.06 -6.92
CA ASN A 75 -5.40 -2.13 -7.85
C ASN A 75 -5.63 -0.70 -7.37
N ILE A 76 -4.58 -0.07 -6.85
CA ILE A 76 -4.64 1.30 -6.29
C ILE A 76 -5.13 2.30 -7.34
N MET A 77 -4.66 2.18 -8.59
CA MET A 77 -4.98 3.15 -9.64
C MET A 77 -6.46 3.11 -10.01
N GLU A 78 -7.05 1.91 -10.11
CA GLU A 78 -8.48 1.74 -10.40
C GLU A 78 -9.33 2.28 -9.26
N GLU A 79 -8.98 1.93 -8.02
CA GLU A 79 -9.74 2.31 -6.83
C GLU A 79 -9.63 3.80 -6.50
N ALA A 80 -8.45 4.41 -6.71
CA ALA A 80 -8.25 5.85 -6.53
C ALA A 80 -8.71 6.70 -7.74
N GLY A 81 -9.11 6.06 -8.85
CA GLY A 81 -9.52 6.75 -10.08
C GLY A 81 -8.38 7.48 -10.79
N GLY A 82 -7.15 6.96 -10.70
CA GLY A 82 -5.97 7.47 -11.41
C GLY A 82 -4.66 7.36 -10.63
N VAL A 83 -3.55 7.61 -11.34
CA VAL A 83 -2.18 7.67 -10.79
C VAL A 83 -2.00 8.90 -9.90
N GLY A 84 -1.18 8.78 -8.86
CA GLY A 84 -0.82 9.86 -7.94
C GLY A 84 -1.95 10.30 -7.00
N LYS A 85 -3.12 9.68 -7.09
CA LYS A 85 -4.25 9.94 -6.21
C LYS A 85 -4.17 9.06 -4.97
N GLY A 86 -4.26 9.70 -3.81
CA GLY A 86 -4.32 9.03 -2.53
C GLY A 86 -5.69 8.40 -2.28
N ILE A 87 -5.70 7.18 -1.74
CA ILE A 87 -6.89 6.50 -1.22
C ILE A 87 -6.58 5.90 0.16
N THR A 88 -7.62 5.78 0.99
CA THR A 88 -7.55 5.10 2.29
C THR A 88 -8.44 3.87 2.33
N ARG A 89 -8.03 2.87 3.09
CA ARG A 89 -8.83 1.68 3.40
C ARG A 89 -8.81 1.42 4.89
N ASP A 90 -9.99 1.47 5.49
CA ASP A 90 -10.21 1.37 6.93
C ASP A 90 -10.77 -0.01 7.26
N PHE A 91 -10.15 -0.70 8.20
CA PHE A 91 -10.54 -2.04 8.63
C PHE A 91 -10.64 -2.10 10.15
N ASN A 92 -11.77 -2.61 10.66
CA ASN A 92 -11.88 -2.93 12.08
C ASN A 92 -11.35 -4.34 12.31
N VAL A 93 -10.38 -4.46 13.22
CA VAL A 93 -9.60 -5.69 13.41
C VAL A 93 -9.41 -5.95 14.89
N ASP A 94 -9.73 -7.17 15.31
CA ASP A 94 -9.49 -7.62 16.68
C ASP A 94 -8.05 -8.10 16.87
N VAL A 95 -7.37 -7.53 17.86
CA VAL A 95 -6.04 -7.94 18.32
C VAL A 95 -6.20 -8.77 19.59
N ASN A 96 -5.89 -10.07 19.51
CA ASN A 96 -6.14 -11.03 20.60
C ASN A 96 -4.87 -11.47 21.33
N ASP A 97 -3.73 -11.40 20.66
CA ASP A 97 -2.42 -11.95 21.04
C ASP A 97 -1.35 -10.86 21.19
N SER A 98 -1.78 -9.62 21.48
CA SER A 98 -0.93 -8.43 21.61
C SER A 98 -0.12 -8.04 20.37
N THR A 99 -0.38 -8.70 19.24
CA THR A 99 0.30 -8.46 17.97
C THR A 99 -0.71 -8.15 16.88
N LEU A 100 -0.49 -7.06 16.15
CA LEU A 100 -1.20 -6.75 14.91
C LEU A 100 -0.28 -7.06 13.74
N GLN A 101 -0.67 -7.99 12.87
CA GLN A 101 0.04 -8.31 11.64
C GLN A 101 -0.73 -7.78 10.42
N ILE A 102 -0.05 -7.02 9.57
CA ILE A 102 -0.54 -6.59 8.27
C ILE A 102 0.41 -7.16 7.20
N HIS A 103 -0.14 -7.93 6.27
CA HIS A 103 0.60 -8.58 5.20
C HIS A 103 0.05 -8.14 3.85
N LEU A 104 0.89 -7.50 3.05
CA LEU A 104 0.60 -7.18 1.66
C LEU A 104 1.41 -8.13 0.78
N SER A 105 0.79 -8.76 -0.21
CA SER A 105 1.46 -9.79 -1.02
C SER A 105 1.06 -9.76 -2.49
N TRP A 106 2.05 -9.94 -3.35
CA TRP A 106 1.86 -10.10 -4.78
C TRP A 106 1.51 -11.55 -5.10
N ALA A 107 0.32 -11.77 -5.67
CA ALA A 107 -0.18 -13.10 -6.01
C ALA A 107 0.13 -13.51 -7.47
N GLY A 108 1.15 -12.91 -8.10
CA GLY A 108 1.54 -13.24 -9.48
C GLY A 108 0.74 -12.52 -10.57
N LYS A 109 -0.04 -11.48 -10.21
CA LYS A 109 -0.93 -10.74 -11.14
C LYS A 109 -0.42 -9.34 -11.45
N GLY A 110 -0.81 -8.80 -12.60
CA GLY A 110 -0.31 -7.50 -13.07
C GLY A 110 1.02 -7.64 -13.81
N THR A 111 1.75 -6.53 -13.94
CA THR A 111 2.99 -6.47 -14.73
C THR A 111 4.22 -6.68 -13.88
N ASN A 112 5.17 -7.53 -14.31
CA ASN A 112 6.39 -7.86 -13.55
C ASN A 112 7.69 -7.22 -14.10
N ALA A 113 7.65 -6.61 -15.28
CA ALA A 113 8.81 -5.99 -15.94
C ALA A 113 8.61 -4.49 -16.25
N VAL A 114 7.44 -3.94 -15.92
CA VAL A 114 7.08 -2.52 -16.12
C VAL A 114 6.94 -1.88 -14.74
N PRO A 115 7.46 -0.66 -14.49
CA PRO A 115 8.34 0.11 -15.37
C PRO A 115 9.78 -0.42 -15.32
N MET A 116 10.12 -1.15 -14.26
CA MET A 116 11.39 -1.84 -14.05
C MET A 116 11.10 -3.13 -13.27
N ARG A 117 12.02 -4.09 -13.30
CA ARG A 117 11.88 -5.31 -12.49
C ARG A 117 11.99 -4.99 -11.00
N GLY A 118 11.17 -5.67 -10.20
CA GLY A 118 11.19 -5.56 -8.73
C GLY A 118 10.24 -4.51 -8.15
N VAL A 119 9.65 -3.65 -8.99
CA VAL A 119 8.73 -2.58 -8.54
C VAL A 119 7.27 -2.98 -8.70
N TYR A 120 6.94 -4.25 -8.89
CA TYR A 120 5.60 -4.72 -9.26
C TYR A 120 4.73 -5.24 -8.11
N GLY A 121 5.33 -5.49 -6.94
CA GLY A 121 4.61 -6.08 -5.82
C GLY A 121 3.78 -5.07 -5.02
N PRO A 122 3.53 -5.31 -3.73
CA PRO A 122 2.74 -4.40 -2.92
C PRO A 122 3.41 -3.03 -2.73
N LEU A 123 2.57 -1.99 -2.66
CA LEU A 123 2.97 -0.61 -2.39
C LEU A 123 2.09 -0.09 -1.26
N ILE A 124 2.69 0.62 -0.29
CA ILE A 124 1.96 1.30 0.77
C ILE A 124 2.63 2.63 1.12
N SER A 125 1.83 3.69 1.29
CA SER A 125 2.29 5.03 1.62
C SER A 125 2.41 5.23 3.13
N ALA A 126 1.39 4.84 3.89
CA ALA A 126 1.36 4.93 5.36
C ALA A 126 0.37 3.92 5.97
N ILE A 127 0.50 3.72 7.29
CA ILE A 127 -0.34 2.89 8.18
C ILE A 127 -0.67 3.73 9.41
#